data_AF-A0A1F2SQP0-F1
#
_entry.id   AF-A0A1F2SQP0-F1
#
_cell.length_a   1.000
_cell.length_b   1.000
_cell.length_c   1.000
_cell.angle_alpha   90.00
_cell.angle_beta   90.00
_cell.angle_gamma   90.00
#
_symmetry.space_group_name_H-M   'P 1'
#
loop_
_entity.id
_entity.type
_entity.pdbx_description
1 polymer ?
#
loop_
_entity_poly.entity_id
_entity_poly.type
_entity_poly.pdbx_seq_one_letter_code
_entity_poly.pdbx_strand_id
1 'polypeptide(L)'
;MIEALRDIGYSLEAAVADIIDNSLTARAKTVHIRFGWHREQPWIALIDDGHGMTEKELVEAMRPGSRNPREQRSRDDLGRFGLGLKTASFSQCRCLTVVSRKAGATSARRWDLEEVNRSNDWILLTVSDRDLNALPAFNELPETGTYVLWQQLDRLDIGSYGDRAHTILNDRVQSIRNHVSLVFHRFMSPEPGSQRVKILINNNELEPFEPFNARNPATAHLPEERVRLENEEVLIQAYVLPHHTKVSPDEYEKYAGEDGYLRSQGFYVYRNRRLIRHGTWFRLCRQEELTKLARVRIVISNSLDHLWTIDVRKSRASPPEAVRNRMRQVVEQIRGSAKRPYTHRGKAIQMRNTNPVWLRQSFNDRISYEINKEHPLIEDLRADLDEDTRRRFDAVLRMIGSAFPVPLMFTDMAAYPRKVEQALPDVELLADLARMMLNANPGADKAELKSLLLGIEPFASWPHVLESIVNEVSRDK
;
A
#
# COMPACT_ATOMS: atom_id res chain seq x y z
N MET A 1 -15.40 -8.86 -34.30
CA MET A 1 -16.15 -8.16 -33.23
C MET A 1 -15.80 -8.70 -31.84
N ILE A 2 -15.81 -10.03 -31.63
CA ILE A 2 -15.36 -10.63 -30.37
C ILE A 2 -13.90 -10.32 -30.04
N GLU A 3 -12.98 -10.44 -31.01
CA GLU A 3 -11.54 -10.17 -30.76
C GLU A 3 -11.33 -8.73 -30.22
N ALA A 4 -12.13 -7.75 -30.65
CA ALA A 4 -12.10 -6.39 -30.09
C ALA A 4 -12.59 -6.28 -28.63
N LEU A 5 -13.50 -7.17 -28.20
CA LEU A 5 -13.93 -7.26 -26.79
C LEU A 5 -12.86 -7.93 -25.90
N ARG A 6 -11.89 -8.64 -26.49
CA ARG A 6 -10.80 -9.29 -25.76
C ARG A 6 -9.68 -8.30 -25.43
N ASP A 7 -9.43 -7.35 -26.32
CA ASP A 7 -8.35 -6.34 -26.19
C ASP A 7 -8.70 -5.16 -25.28
N ILE A 8 -9.67 -5.30 -24.37
CA ILE A 8 -10.06 -4.27 -23.40
C ILE A 8 -8.95 -4.01 -22.34
N GLY A 9 -7.92 -4.87 -22.29
CA GLY A 9 -6.72 -4.66 -21.47
C GLY A 9 -6.94 -4.96 -19.99
N TYR A 10 -7.66 -6.05 -19.69
CA TYR A 10 -7.76 -6.60 -18.34
C TYR A 10 -6.45 -7.30 -17.96
N SER A 11 -5.96 -7.06 -16.73
CA SER A 11 -5.02 -7.98 -16.12
C SER A 11 -5.77 -9.23 -15.63
N LEU A 12 -5.04 -10.34 -15.46
CA LEU A 12 -5.61 -11.59 -14.97
C LEU A 12 -6.26 -11.42 -13.59
N GLU A 13 -5.61 -10.66 -12.71
CA GLU A 13 -6.09 -10.38 -11.36
C GLU A 13 -7.40 -9.59 -11.38
N ALA A 14 -7.49 -8.57 -12.26
CA ALA A 14 -8.70 -7.79 -12.43
C ALA A 14 -9.84 -8.63 -13.02
N ALA A 15 -9.53 -9.53 -13.96
CA ALA A 15 -10.52 -10.43 -14.55
C ALA A 15 -11.08 -11.40 -13.50
N VAL A 16 -10.21 -12.03 -12.70
CA VAL A 16 -10.61 -12.90 -11.59
C VAL A 16 -11.46 -12.13 -10.57
N ALA A 17 -11.05 -10.91 -10.22
CA ALA A 17 -11.80 -10.07 -9.28
C ALA A 17 -13.20 -9.72 -9.79
N ASP A 18 -13.38 -9.49 -11.09
CA ASP A 18 -14.70 -9.26 -11.68
C ASP A 18 -15.62 -10.49 -11.61
N ILE A 19 -15.07 -11.71 -11.66
CA ILE A 19 -15.86 -12.92 -11.45
C ILE A 19 -16.24 -13.08 -9.96
N ILE A 20 -15.31 -12.81 -9.04
CA ILE A 20 -15.60 -12.80 -7.59
C ILE A 20 -16.70 -11.78 -7.25
N ASP A 21 -16.68 -10.59 -7.87
CA ASP A 21 -17.74 -9.59 -7.68
C ASP A 21 -19.14 -10.15 -8.03
N ASN A 22 -19.24 -11.03 -9.04
CA ASN A 22 -20.50 -11.70 -9.40
C ASN A 22 -20.91 -12.71 -8.31
N SER A 23 -19.98 -13.50 -7.80
CA SER A 23 -20.25 -14.45 -6.70
C SER A 23 -20.72 -13.72 -5.43
N LEU A 24 -20.11 -12.57 -5.10
CA LEU A 24 -20.55 -11.71 -3.99
C LEU A 24 -21.95 -11.13 -4.22
N THR A 25 -22.24 -10.72 -5.46
CA THR A 25 -23.58 -10.24 -5.86
C THR A 25 -24.62 -11.36 -5.73
N ALA A 26 -24.23 -12.60 -6.04
CA ALA A 26 -25.05 -13.79 -5.86
C ALA A 26 -25.17 -14.26 -4.39
N ARG A 27 -24.63 -13.48 -3.44
CA ARG A 27 -24.63 -13.74 -1.99
C ARG A 27 -23.89 -15.02 -1.60
N ALA A 28 -22.86 -15.40 -2.36
CA ALA A 28 -21.99 -16.51 -2.01
C ALA A 28 -21.27 -16.24 -0.67
N LYS A 29 -21.18 -17.29 0.15
CA LYS A 29 -20.40 -17.33 1.40
C LYS A 29 -19.02 -17.91 1.17
N THR A 30 -18.86 -18.72 0.13
CA THR A 30 -17.63 -19.40 -0.22
C THR A 30 -17.38 -19.27 -1.72
N VAL A 31 -16.17 -18.83 -2.07
CA VAL A 31 -15.71 -18.75 -3.46
C VAL A 31 -14.41 -19.54 -3.58
N HIS A 32 -14.43 -20.57 -4.41
CA HIS A 32 -13.26 -21.38 -4.74
C HIS A 32 -12.69 -20.91 -6.07
N ILE A 33 -11.40 -20.62 -6.08
CA ILE A 33 -10.61 -20.39 -7.28
C ILE A 33 -9.70 -21.60 -7.45
N ARG A 34 -9.82 -22.26 -8.59
CA ARG A 34 -9.07 -23.47 -8.93
C ARG A 34 -8.21 -23.19 -10.14
N PHE A 35 -6.94 -23.55 -10.02
CA PHE A 35 -5.98 -23.55 -11.10
C PHE A 35 -5.52 -24.98 -11.30
N GLY A 36 -5.45 -25.42 -12.54
CA GLY A 36 -4.93 -26.74 -12.84
C GLY A 36 -4.59 -26.90 -14.30
N TRP A 37 -4.21 -28.13 -14.62
CA TRP A 37 -3.87 -28.56 -15.96
C TRP A 37 -4.83 -29.67 -16.39
N HIS A 38 -5.25 -29.64 -17.64
CA HIS A 38 -5.99 -30.73 -18.25
C HIS A 38 -5.41 -30.98 -19.64
N ARG A 39 -4.84 -32.17 -19.86
CA ARG A 39 -4.16 -32.54 -21.12
C ARG A 39 -3.15 -31.48 -21.56
N GLU A 40 -2.26 -31.08 -20.64
CA GLU A 40 -1.21 -30.06 -20.86
C GLU A 40 -1.72 -28.64 -21.16
N GLN A 41 -3.03 -28.38 -21.04
CA GLN A 41 -3.57 -27.03 -21.13
C GLN A 41 -3.99 -26.51 -19.75
N PRO A 42 -3.59 -25.28 -19.38
CA PRO A 42 -3.98 -24.69 -18.13
C PRO A 42 -5.46 -24.27 -18.18
N TRP A 43 -6.12 -24.36 -17.03
CA TRP A 43 -7.49 -23.90 -16.85
C TRP A 43 -7.65 -23.17 -15.51
N ILE A 44 -8.63 -22.28 -15.46
CA ILE A 44 -9.02 -21.55 -14.24
C ILE A 44 -10.51 -21.74 -14.04
N ALA A 45 -10.93 -22.20 -12.86
CA ALA A 45 -12.34 -22.27 -12.50
C ALA A 45 -12.62 -21.41 -11.27
N LEU A 46 -13.72 -20.66 -11.30
CA LEU A 46 -14.30 -19.99 -10.14
C LEU A 46 -15.63 -20.66 -9.80
N ILE A 47 -15.78 -21.09 -8.56
CA ILE A 47 -16.91 -21.89 -8.09
C ILE A 47 -17.47 -21.22 -6.84
N ASP A 48 -18.76 -20.89 -6.84
CA ASP A 48 -19.42 -20.25 -5.70
C ASP A 48 -20.68 -20.98 -5.24
N ASP A 49 -21.04 -20.76 -3.98
CA ASP A 49 -22.24 -21.26 -3.30
C ASP A 49 -23.36 -20.19 -3.25
N GLY A 50 -23.38 -19.27 -4.22
CA GLY A 50 -24.42 -18.25 -4.36
C GLY A 50 -25.76 -18.83 -4.81
N HIS A 51 -26.75 -17.96 -5.04
CA HIS A 51 -28.13 -18.39 -5.37
C HIS A 51 -28.32 -19.07 -6.74
N GLY A 52 -27.26 -19.16 -7.56
CA GLY A 52 -27.29 -19.73 -8.91
C GLY A 52 -28.24 -19.02 -9.89
N MET A 53 -28.44 -19.63 -11.06
CA MET A 53 -29.25 -19.13 -12.16
C MET A 53 -30.05 -20.27 -12.77
N THR A 54 -31.30 -19.98 -13.14
CA THR A 54 -32.10 -20.82 -14.04
C THR A 54 -31.52 -20.77 -15.45
N GLU A 55 -31.94 -21.68 -16.32
CA GLU A 55 -31.52 -21.69 -17.73
C GLU A 55 -31.75 -20.35 -18.44
N LYS A 56 -32.92 -19.74 -18.25
CA LYS A 56 -33.25 -18.43 -18.84
C LYS A 56 -32.35 -17.32 -18.29
N GLU A 57 -32.14 -17.29 -16.98
CA GLU A 57 -31.23 -16.32 -16.35
C GLU A 57 -29.80 -16.50 -16.86
N LEU A 58 -29.33 -17.74 -17.02
CA LEU A 58 -28.00 -18.05 -17.54
C LEU A 58 -27.84 -17.61 -19.00
N VAL A 59 -28.83 -17.88 -19.86
CA VAL A 59 -28.79 -17.45 -21.27
C VAL A 59 -28.73 -15.92 -21.36
N GLU A 60 -29.55 -15.20 -20.60
CA GLU A 60 -29.50 -13.73 -20.56
C GLU A 60 -28.21 -13.20 -19.94
N ALA A 61 -27.68 -13.89 -18.92
CA ALA A 61 -26.39 -13.60 -18.31
C ALA A 61 -25.21 -13.90 -19.24
N MET A 62 -25.38 -14.70 -20.30
CA MET A 62 -24.37 -15.01 -21.31
C MET A 62 -24.51 -14.16 -22.58
N ARG A 63 -25.66 -13.52 -22.80
CA ARG A 63 -25.89 -12.60 -23.92
C ARG A 63 -24.99 -11.35 -23.80
N PRO A 64 -24.25 -10.97 -24.86
CA PRO A 64 -23.48 -9.73 -24.89
C PRO A 64 -24.39 -8.50 -24.77
N GLY A 65 -23.99 -7.48 -23.98
CA GLY A 65 -24.71 -6.21 -23.88
C GLY A 65 -26.10 -6.28 -23.22
N SER A 66 -26.42 -7.35 -22.48
CA SER A 66 -27.78 -7.66 -22.02
C SER A 66 -28.37 -6.76 -20.93
N ARG A 67 -27.62 -5.82 -20.33
CA ARG A 67 -28.14 -4.93 -19.27
C ARG A 67 -27.85 -3.46 -19.51
N ASN A 68 -28.89 -2.63 -19.38
CA ASN A 68 -28.78 -1.19 -19.51
C ASN A 68 -28.04 -0.60 -18.29
N PRO A 69 -26.97 0.20 -18.47
CA PRO A 69 -26.27 0.87 -17.37
C PRO A 69 -27.14 1.81 -16.53
N ARG A 70 -28.34 2.19 -17.02
CA ARG A 70 -29.28 3.10 -16.36
C ARG A 70 -30.37 2.43 -15.51
N GLU A 71 -30.43 1.09 -15.47
CA GLU A 71 -31.38 0.38 -14.60
C GLU A 71 -31.05 0.60 -13.11
N GLN A 72 -32.08 0.79 -12.29
CA GLN A 72 -31.96 1.04 -10.85
C GLN A 72 -31.44 -0.22 -10.13
N ARG A 73 -30.30 -0.11 -9.45
CA ARG A 73 -29.58 -1.24 -8.84
C ARG A 73 -29.74 -1.28 -7.32
N SER A 74 -29.54 -2.45 -6.74
CA SER A 74 -29.43 -2.58 -5.30
C SER A 74 -28.21 -1.81 -4.78
N ARG A 75 -28.28 -1.30 -3.54
CA ARG A 75 -27.16 -0.58 -2.90
C ARG A 75 -25.89 -1.43 -2.73
N ASP A 76 -26.04 -2.75 -2.76
CA ASP A 76 -24.93 -3.70 -2.60
C ASP A 76 -24.31 -4.14 -3.93
N ASP A 77 -24.85 -3.74 -5.09
CA ASP A 77 -24.36 -4.20 -6.40
C ASP A 77 -22.91 -3.72 -6.68
N LEU A 78 -22.02 -4.69 -6.91
CA LEU A 78 -20.61 -4.47 -7.22
C LEU A 78 -20.34 -4.27 -8.72
N GLY A 79 -21.31 -4.61 -9.56
CA GLY A 79 -21.27 -4.37 -11.01
C GLY A 79 -21.89 -3.02 -11.41
N ARG A 80 -21.48 -2.51 -12.58
CA ARG A 80 -22.12 -1.33 -13.23
C ARG A 80 -22.53 -1.57 -14.68
N PHE A 81 -21.78 -2.36 -15.44
CA PHE A 81 -21.97 -2.41 -16.90
C PHE A 81 -22.62 -3.70 -17.42
N GLY A 82 -22.81 -4.73 -16.58
CA GLY A 82 -23.35 -6.03 -17.01
C GLY A 82 -22.45 -6.81 -17.99
N LEU A 83 -21.25 -6.28 -18.25
CA LEU A 83 -20.26 -6.85 -19.15
C LEU A 83 -19.19 -7.69 -18.43
N GLY A 84 -19.02 -7.49 -17.11
CA GLY A 84 -17.91 -8.01 -16.31
C GLY A 84 -17.59 -9.48 -16.56
N LEU A 85 -18.58 -10.38 -16.47
CA LEU A 85 -18.37 -11.81 -16.73
C LEU A 85 -17.73 -12.07 -18.11
N LYS A 86 -18.28 -11.50 -19.19
CA LYS A 86 -17.84 -11.81 -20.55
C LYS A 86 -16.53 -11.12 -20.88
N THR A 87 -16.42 -9.83 -20.57
CA THR A 87 -15.21 -9.04 -20.91
C THR A 87 -14.02 -9.48 -20.08
N ALA A 88 -14.21 -9.81 -18.80
CA ALA A 88 -13.17 -10.45 -17.99
C ALA A 88 -12.79 -11.81 -18.60
N SER A 89 -13.75 -12.69 -18.85
CA SER A 89 -13.44 -14.05 -19.34
C SER A 89 -12.78 -14.06 -20.71
N PHE A 90 -13.34 -13.36 -21.70
CA PHE A 90 -12.80 -13.34 -23.07
C PHE A 90 -11.43 -12.67 -23.16
N SER A 91 -11.11 -11.76 -22.23
CA SER A 91 -9.76 -11.19 -22.13
C SER A 91 -8.70 -12.20 -21.69
N GLN A 92 -9.10 -13.31 -21.05
CA GLN A 92 -8.18 -14.32 -20.50
C GLN A 92 -8.25 -15.67 -21.22
N CYS A 93 -9.36 -16.00 -21.87
CA CYS A 93 -9.62 -17.34 -22.42
C CYS A 93 -10.33 -17.31 -23.79
N ARG A 94 -10.18 -18.40 -24.56
CA ARG A 94 -10.93 -18.63 -25.81
C ARG A 94 -12.14 -19.55 -25.63
N CYS A 95 -12.22 -20.27 -24.52
CA CYS A 95 -13.37 -21.12 -24.19
C CYS A 95 -13.86 -20.82 -22.77
N LEU A 96 -15.06 -20.24 -22.68
CA LEU A 96 -15.76 -19.91 -21.45
C LEU A 96 -16.95 -20.88 -21.28
N THR A 97 -16.93 -21.69 -20.23
CA THR A 97 -18.08 -22.51 -19.83
C THR A 97 -18.66 -21.99 -18.52
N VAL A 98 -19.97 -21.76 -18.47
CA VAL A 98 -20.67 -21.41 -17.24
C VAL A 98 -21.72 -22.48 -16.95
N VAL A 99 -21.65 -23.04 -15.76
CA VAL A 99 -22.63 -24.00 -15.23
C VAL A 99 -23.23 -23.40 -13.97
N SER A 100 -24.55 -23.47 -13.82
CA SER A 100 -25.22 -22.98 -12.63
C SER A 100 -26.29 -23.96 -12.16
N ARG A 101 -26.44 -24.06 -10.85
CA ARG A 101 -27.47 -24.88 -10.21
C ARG A 101 -28.39 -23.99 -9.39
N LYS A 102 -29.70 -24.16 -9.59
CA LYS A 102 -30.74 -23.44 -8.87
C LYS A 102 -32.00 -24.30 -8.78
N ALA A 103 -32.55 -24.43 -7.57
CA ALA A 103 -33.77 -25.20 -7.31
C ALA A 103 -33.74 -26.63 -7.90
N GLY A 104 -32.61 -27.34 -7.76
CA GLY A 104 -32.44 -28.72 -8.22
C GLY A 104 -32.18 -28.88 -9.73
N ALA A 105 -32.24 -27.82 -10.53
CA ALA A 105 -31.91 -27.86 -11.95
C ALA A 105 -30.46 -27.44 -12.19
N THR A 106 -29.77 -28.13 -13.11
CA THR A 106 -28.45 -27.74 -13.62
C THR A 106 -28.62 -27.15 -15.03
N SER A 107 -28.01 -26.00 -15.28
CA SER A 107 -28.00 -25.35 -16.61
C SER A 107 -26.58 -24.99 -17.00
N ALA A 108 -26.21 -25.23 -18.25
CA ALA A 108 -24.87 -25.02 -18.73
C ALA A 108 -24.83 -24.39 -20.12
N ARG A 109 -23.95 -23.41 -20.30
CA ARG A 109 -23.73 -22.72 -21.56
C ARG A 109 -22.25 -22.47 -21.79
N ARG A 110 -21.83 -22.55 -23.05
CA ARG A 110 -20.43 -22.36 -23.46
C ARG A 110 -20.33 -21.35 -24.59
N TRP A 111 -19.40 -20.42 -24.42
CA TRP A 111 -18.83 -19.63 -25.50
C TRP A 111 -17.52 -20.26 -25.93
N ASP A 112 -17.47 -20.72 -27.18
CA ASP A 112 -16.26 -21.19 -27.84
C ASP A 112 -15.93 -20.20 -28.97
N LEU A 113 -14.82 -19.47 -28.82
CA LEU A 113 -14.47 -18.42 -29.77
C LEU A 113 -13.97 -18.98 -31.12
N GLU A 114 -13.49 -20.22 -31.16
CA GLU A 114 -13.18 -20.88 -32.43
C GLU A 114 -14.47 -21.19 -33.20
N GLU A 115 -15.50 -21.66 -32.50
CA GLU A 115 -16.80 -21.93 -33.11
C GLU A 115 -17.49 -20.66 -33.60
N VAL A 116 -17.43 -19.57 -32.82
CA VAL A 116 -17.96 -18.26 -33.27
C VAL A 116 -17.21 -17.76 -34.50
N ASN A 117 -15.89 -17.89 -34.53
CA ASN A 117 -15.10 -17.48 -35.69
C ASN A 117 -15.39 -18.35 -36.92
N ARG A 118 -15.57 -19.66 -36.73
CA ARG A 118 -15.85 -20.63 -37.81
C ARG A 118 -17.24 -20.43 -38.41
N SER A 119 -18.25 -20.21 -37.56
CA SER A 119 -19.64 -20.00 -37.98
C SER A 119 -19.91 -18.56 -38.45
N ASN A 120 -19.04 -17.61 -38.09
CA ASN A 120 -19.26 -16.17 -38.23
C ASN A 120 -20.59 -15.69 -37.61
N ASP A 121 -21.04 -16.39 -36.56
CA ASP A 121 -22.26 -16.09 -35.82
C ASP A 121 -22.06 -16.30 -34.31
N TRP A 122 -22.83 -15.59 -33.50
CA TRP A 122 -22.77 -15.63 -32.04
C TRP A 122 -23.52 -16.84 -31.50
N ILE A 123 -22.94 -18.03 -31.69
CA ILE A 123 -23.53 -19.29 -31.26
C ILE A 123 -23.17 -19.60 -29.80
N LEU A 124 -24.17 -19.50 -28.92
CA LEU A 124 -24.06 -19.95 -27.54
C LEU A 124 -24.38 -21.45 -27.44
N LEU A 125 -23.38 -22.26 -27.12
CA LEU A 125 -23.51 -23.72 -27.10
C LEU A 125 -24.17 -24.21 -25.81
N THR A 126 -25.03 -25.22 -25.93
CA THR A 126 -25.53 -26.01 -24.79
C THR A 126 -24.55 -27.14 -24.52
N VAL A 127 -24.16 -27.31 -23.25
CA VAL A 127 -23.23 -28.38 -22.83
C VAL A 127 -24.04 -29.61 -22.43
N SER A 128 -23.68 -30.78 -22.96
CA SER A 128 -24.36 -32.04 -22.62
C SER A 128 -23.99 -32.53 -21.21
N ASP A 129 -24.84 -33.34 -20.58
CA ASP A 129 -24.56 -33.91 -19.26
C ASP A 129 -23.28 -34.76 -19.23
N ARG A 130 -22.97 -35.44 -20.33
CA ARG A 130 -21.72 -36.19 -20.49
C ARG A 130 -20.51 -35.26 -20.43
N ASP A 131 -20.58 -34.12 -21.11
CA ASP A 131 -19.48 -33.16 -21.18
C ASP A 131 -19.31 -32.41 -19.85
N LEU A 132 -20.40 -32.19 -19.10
CA LEU A 132 -20.35 -31.60 -17.77
C LEU A 132 -19.47 -32.40 -16.80
N ASN A 133 -19.66 -33.71 -16.75
CA ASN A 133 -18.87 -34.59 -15.87
C ASN A 133 -17.39 -34.68 -16.27
N ALA A 134 -17.03 -34.27 -17.48
CA ALA A 134 -15.64 -34.19 -17.93
C ALA A 134 -14.96 -32.86 -17.59
N LEU A 135 -15.70 -31.84 -17.14
CA LEU A 135 -15.15 -30.54 -16.79
C LEU A 135 -14.29 -30.63 -15.52
N PRO A 136 -13.10 -29.98 -15.48
CA PRO A 136 -12.23 -30.04 -14.33
C PRO A 136 -12.86 -29.38 -13.10
N ALA A 137 -12.74 -30.01 -11.94
CA ALA A 137 -13.31 -29.53 -10.67
C ALA A 137 -14.84 -29.29 -10.67
N PHE A 138 -15.58 -29.77 -11.67
CA PHE A 138 -17.04 -29.60 -11.73
C PHE A 138 -17.76 -30.30 -10.57
N ASN A 139 -17.20 -31.40 -10.08
CA ASN A 139 -17.68 -32.12 -8.90
C ASN A 139 -17.65 -31.28 -7.62
N GLU A 140 -16.91 -30.17 -7.59
CA GLU A 140 -16.88 -29.24 -6.46
C GLU A 140 -18.04 -28.22 -6.48
N LEU A 141 -18.80 -28.11 -7.57
CA LEU A 141 -19.97 -27.24 -7.62
C LEU A 141 -21.02 -27.75 -6.61
N PRO A 142 -21.51 -26.90 -5.68
CA PRO A 142 -22.53 -27.28 -4.69
C PRO A 142 -23.91 -27.50 -5.32
N GLU A 143 -24.92 -27.84 -4.50
CA GLU A 143 -26.31 -28.02 -4.96
C GLU A 143 -26.96 -26.73 -5.49
N THR A 144 -26.53 -25.57 -5.01
CA THR A 144 -26.93 -24.25 -5.51
C THR A 144 -25.69 -23.37 -5.60
N GLY A 145 -25.45 -22.80 -6.77
CA GLY A 145 -24.20 -22.08 -7.03
C GLY A 145 -23.90 -21.85 -8.50
N THR A 146 -22.73 -21.29 -8.77
CA THR A 146 -22.24 -21.04 -10.13
C THR A 146 -20.79 -21.50 -10.28
N TYR A 147 -20.49 -22.09 -11.43
CA TYR A 147 -19.19 -22.57 -11.86
C TYR A 147 -18.83 -21.86 -13.16
N VAL A 148 -17.73 -21.12 -13.16
CA VAL A 148 -17.21 -20.37 -14.32
C VAL A 148 -15.84 -20.95 -14.65
N LEU A 149 -15.72 -21.55 -15.83
CA LEU A 149 -14.50 -22.19 -16.30
C LEU A 149 -13.92 -21.45 -17.51
N TRP A 150 -12.62 -21.17 -17.41
CA TRP A 150 -11.79 -20.63 -18.46
C TRP A 150 -10.81 -21.70 -18.95
N GLN A 151 -10.88 -22.00 -20.24
CA GLN A 151 -9.97 -22.91 -20.94
C GLN A 151 -9.37 -22.22 -22.16
N GLN A 152 -8.28 -22.79 -22.70
CA GLN A 152 -7.51 -22.19 -23.79
C GLN A 152 -7.05 -20.77 -23.40
N LEU A 153 -6.27 -20.71 -22.30
CA LEU A 153 -5.74 -19.47 -21.72
C LEU A 153 -4.55 -18.96 -22.55
N ASP A 154 -4.84 -18.28 -23.66
CA ASP A 154 -3.87 -17.86 -24.66
C ASP A 154 -3.09 -16.57 -24.30
N ARG A 155 -3.43 -15.90 -23.19
CA ARG A 155 -2.79 -14.64 -22.74
C ARG A 155 -1.83 -14.81 -21.57
N LEU A 156 -1.66 -16.02 -21.05
CA LEU A 156 -0.78 -16.25 -19.90
C LEU A 156 0.73 -16.25 -20.26
N ASP A 157 1.10 -16.06 -21.54
CA ASP A 157 2.48 -16.12 -22.05
C ASP A 157 3.27 -17.34 -21.54
N ILE A 158 2.57 -18.46 -21.42
CA ILE A 158 3.11 -19.70 -20.83
C ILE A 158 4.17 -20.36 -21.74
N GLY A 159 4.23 -19.99 -23.02
CA GLY A 159 5.12 -20.59 -24.01
C GLY A 159 4.86 -22.10 -24.20
N SER A 160 5.44 -22.70 -25.24
CA SER A 160 5.31 -24.14 -25.53
C SER A 160 6.21 -25.03 -24.64
N TYR A 161 6.57 -24.61 -23.43
CA TYR A 161 7.75 -25.13 -22.73
C TYR A 161 7.47 -25.69 -21.32
N GLY A 162 7.01 -26.95 -21.26
CA GLY A 162 7.20 -27.89 -20.13
C GLY A 162 7.21 -27.30 -18.71
N ASP A 163 8.24 -27.60 -17.91
CA ASP A 163 8.31 -27.23 -16.48
C ASP A 163 8.21 -25.72 -16.20
N ARG A 164 8.64 -24.86 -17.14
CA ARG A 164 8.62 -23.40 -16.98
C ARG A 164 7.19 -22.84 -16.95
N ALA A 165 6.27 -23.56 -17.58
CA ALA A 165 4.85 -23.26 -17.59
C ALA A 165 4.23 -23.30 -16.18
N HIS A 166 4.64 -24.28 -15.36
CA HIS A 166 4.20 -24.40 -13.98
C HIS A 166 4.71 -23.25 -13.11
N THR A 167 5.96 -22.81 -13.30
CA THR A 167 6.52 -21.66 -12.58
C THR A 167 5.75 -20.38 -12.91
N ILE A 168 5.53 -20.08 -14.20
CA ILE A 168 4.78 -18.89 -14.62
C ILE A 168 3.36 -18.92 -14.04
N LEU A 169 2.68 -20.05 -14.09
CA LEU A 169 1.34 -20.17 -13.51
C LEU A 169 1.36 -19.94 -11.99
N ASN A 170 2.35 -20.47 -11.27
CA ASN A 170 2.50 -20.25 -9.83
C ASN A 170 2.74 -18.78 -9.50
N ASP A 171 3.57 -18.06 -10.26
CA ASP A 171 3.80 -16.63 -10.10
C ASP A 171 2.50 -15.84 -10.31
N ARG A 172 1.73 -16.19 -11.35
CA ARG A 172 0.39 -15.60 -11.60
C ARG A 172 -0.58 -15.89 -10.46
N VAL A 173 -0.58 -17.12 -9.95
CA VAL A 173 -1.40 -17.50 -8.78
C VAL A 173 -1.01 -16.68 -7.55
N GLN A 174 0.27 -16.39 -7.34
CA GLN A 174 0.72 -15.54 -6.25
C GLN A 174 0.28 -14.08 -6.44
N SER A 175 0.36 -13.52 -7.64
CA SER A 175 -0.17 -12.18 -7.92
C SER A 175 -1.68 -12.09 -7.70
N ILE A 176 -2.45 -13.10 -8.12
CA ILE A 176 -3.89 -13.19 -7.85
C ILE A 176 -4.16 -13.27 -6.35
N ARG A 177 -3.39 -14.08 -5.61
CA ARG A 177 -3.49 -14.18 -4.15
C ARG A 177 -3.31 -12.82 -3.50
N ASN A 178 -2.22 -12.10 -3.81
CA ASN A 178 -1.95 -10.78 -3.26
C ASN A 178 -3.07 -9.78 -3.62
N HIS A 179 -3.49 -9.77 -4.88
CA HIS A 179 -4.53 -8.87 -5.37
C HIS A 179 -5.87 -9.12 -4.68
N VAL A 180 -6.34 -10.37 -4.63
CA VAL A 180 -7.62 -10.74 -4.00
C VAL A 180 -7.57 -10.49 -2.50
N SER A 181 -6.47 -10.85 -1.83
CA SER A 181 -6.23 -10.57 -0.41
C SER A 181 -6.37 -9.09 -0.07
N LEU A 182 -5.85 -8.19 -0.92
CA LEU A 182 -5.98 -6.74 -0.74
C LEU A 182 -7.37 -6.22 -1.13
N VAL A 183 -7.87 -6.62 -2.28
CA VAL A 183 -9.07 -6.02 -2.89
C VAL A 183 -10.35 -6.37 -2.16
N PHE A 184 -10.44 -7.62 -1.68
CA PHE A 184 -11.61 -8.17 -1.01
C PHE A 184 -11.43 -8.27 0.50
N HIS A 185 -10.38 -7.68 1.07
CA HIS A 185 -10.03 -7.83 2.48
C HIS A 185 -11.19 -7.51 3.45
N ARG A 186 -12.06 -6.54 3.10
CA ARG A 186 -13.25 -6.15 3.88
C ARG A 186 -14.44 -7.10 3.74
N PHE A 187 -14.46 -7.95 2.71
CA PHE A 187 -15.44 -9.04 2.59
C PHE A 187 -14.99 -10.28 3.35
N MET A 188 -13.67 -10.52 3.38
CA MET A 188 -13.04 -11.63 4.10
C MET A 188 -12.84 -11.36 5.59
N SER A 189 -12.98 -10.10 6.02
CA SER A 189 -12.95 -9.70 7.42
C SER A 189 -14.37 -9.49 7.95
N PRO A 190 -14.69 -9.91 9.19
CA PRO A 190 -15.98 -9.61 9.79
C PRO A 190 -16.12 -8.10 10.03
N GLU A 191 -17.15 -7.49 9.43
CA GLU A 191 -17.57 -6.11 9.67
C GLU A 191 -19.00 -6.10 10.26
N PRO A 192 -19.35 -5.15 11.15
CA PRO A 192 -20.70 -5.06 11.70
C PRO A 192 -21.77 -5.05 10.60
N GLY A 193 -22.78 -5.92 10.72
CA GLY A 193 -23.86 -6.03 9.75
C GLY A 193 -23.50 -6.71 8.43
N SER A 194 -22.30 -7.30 8.30
CA SER A 194 -21.88 -8.02 7.10
C SER A 194 -21.41 -9.44 7.42
N GLN A 195 -21.82 -10.40 6.58
CA GLN A 195 -21.30 -11.76 6.66
C GLN A 195 -19.89 -11.85 6.04
N ARG A 196 -19.00 -12.60 6.70
CA ARG A 196 -17.68 -12.95 6.19
C ARG A 196 -17.81 -13.90 5.00
N VAL A 197 -17.05 -13.63 3.94
CA VAL A 197 -16.92 -14.50 2.76
C VAL A 197 -15.57 -15.20 2.80
N LYS A 198 -15.57 -16.51 2.58
CA LYS A 198 -14.34 -17.31 2.43
C LYS A 198 -13.95 -17.34 0.97
N ILE A 199 -12.71 -16.97 0.67
CA ILE A 199 -12.15 -17.10 -0.68
C ILE A 199 -10.96 -18.05 -0.58
N LEU A 200 -10.93 -19.08 -1.42
CA LEU A 200 -9.90 -20.13 -1.40
C LEU A 200 -9.24 -20.24 -2.76
N ILE A 201 -7.91 -20.33 -2.79
CA ILE A 201 -7.15 -20.67 -4.00
C ILE A 201 -6.54 -22.06 -3.82
N ASN A 202 -6.91 -23.01 -4.70
CA ASN A 202 -6.46 -24.41 -4.62
C ASN A 202 -6.57 -24.99 -3.20
N ASN A 203 -7.76 -24.88 -2.62
CA ASN A 203 -8.13 -25.29 -1.25
C ASN A 203 -7.49 -24.50 -0.10
N ASN A 204 -6.61 -23.55 -0.37
CA ASN A 204 -6.02 -22.71 0.67
C ASN A 204 -6.82 -21.42 0.83
N GLU A 205 -7.41 -21.22 2.01
CA GLU A 205 -8.13 -19.99 2.36
C GLU A 205 -7.18 -18.79 2.32
N LEU A 206 -7.67 -17.67 1.77
CA LEU A 206 -6.91 -16.44 1.67
C LEU A 206 -6.99 -15.64 2.96
N GLU A 207 -5.83 -15.17 3.44
CA GLU A 207 -5.77 -14.19 4.50
C GLU A 207 -6.06 -12.78 3.95
N PRO A 208 -6.98 -12.02 4.56
CA PRO A 208 -7.24 -10.64 4.16
C PRO A 208 -6.04 -9.73 4.47
N PHE A 209 -5.70 -8.84 3.53
CA PHE A 209 -4.65 -7.83 3.72
C PHE A 209 -5.25 -6.43 3.87
N GLU A 210 -5.21 -5.91 5.09
CA GLU A 210 -5.65 -4.57 5.47
C GLU A 210 -4.48 -3.58 5.35
N PRO A 211 -4.47 -2.61 4.41
CA PRO A 211 -3.27 -1.84 4.06
C PRO A 211 -2.94 -0.67 5.01
N PHE A 212 -3.74 -0.40 6.03
CA PHE A 212 -3.66 0.74 6.94
C PHE A 212 -2.94 0.43 8.27
N ASN A 213 -2.71 -0.85 8.58
CA ASN A 213 -2.21 -1.31 9.88
C ASN A 213 -2.95 -0.65 11.06
N ALA A 214 -4.28 -0.52 10.95
CA ALA A 214 -5.04 0.40 11.81
C ALA A 214 -5.05 -0.03 13.29
N ARG A 215 -4.79 -1.30 13.57
CA ARG A 215 -4.77 -1.88 14.92
C ARG A 215 -3.43 -1.72 15.65
N ASN A 216 -2.35 -1.38 14.93
CA ASN A 216 -1.05 -1.20 15.57
C ASN A 216 -1.06 0.11 16.40
N PRO A 217 -0.64 0.09 17.69
CA PRO A 217 -0.64 1.27 18.55
C PRO A 217 0.24 2.42 18.06
N ALA A 218 1.25 2.13 17.24
CA ALA A 218 2.15 3.13 16.66
C ALA A 218 1.62 3.73 15.34
N THR A 219 0.49 3.24 14.82
CA THR A 219 -0.20 3.86 13.68
C THR A 219 -0.90 5.12 14.15
N ALA A 220 -0.57 6.27 13.54
CA ALA A 220 -1.27 7.51 13.84
C ALA A 220 -2.55 7.62 13.00
N HIS A 221 -3.67 7.91 13.67
CA HIS A 221 -4.98 8.15 13.05
C HIS A 221 -5.20 9.66 12.98
N LEU A 222 -5.36 10.20 11.77
CA LEU A 222 -5.73 11.60 11.58
C LEU A 222 -7.26 11.77 11.76
N PRO A 223 -7.79 12.99 11.93
CA PRO A 223 -9.23 13.19 12.03
C PRO A 223 -9.99 12.62 10.81
N GLU A 224 -11.12 11.95 11.07
CA GLU A 224 -12.03 11.49 10.01
C GLU A 224 -12.70 12.71 9.36
N GLU A 225 -12.67 12.76 8.04
CA GLU A 225 -13.26 13.82 7.26
C GLU A 225 -14.48 13.31 6.48
N ARG A 226 -15.56 14.10 6.48
CA ARG A 226 -16.80 13.78 5.78
C ARG A 226 -17.10 14.82 4.72
N VAL A 227 -17.39 14.35 3.50
CA VAL A 227 -17.80 15.21 2.39
C VAL A 227 -19.19 14.79 1.96
N ARG A 228 -20.18 15.67 2.12
CA ARG A 228 -21.51 15.45 1.58
C ARG A 228 -21.51 15.70 0.08
N LEU A 229 -22.03 14.73 -0.66
CA LEU A 229 -22.28 14.81 -2.09
C LEU A 229 -23.70 14.32 -2.35
N GLU A 230 -24.53 15.18 -2.93
CA GLU A 230 -25.96 14.89 -3.12
C GLU A 230 -26.59 14.44 -1.77
N ASN A 231 -27.13 13.22 -1.70
CA ASN A 231 -27.76 12.64 -0.50
C ASN A 231 -26.87 11.60 0.21
N GLU A 232 -25.57 11.56 -0.09
CA GLU A 232 -24.63 10.56 0.42
C GLU A 232 -23.41 11.22 1.07
N GLU A 233 -22.71 10.45 1.91
CA GLU A 233 -21.48 10.90 2.57
C GLU A 233 -20.27 10.10 2.05
N VAL A 234 -19.23 10.83 1.66
CA VAL A 234 -17.91 10.28 1.38
C VAL A 234 -17.07 10.41 2.65
N LEU A 235 -16.61 9.27 3.16
CA LEU A 235 -15.75 9.20 4.35
C LEU A 235 -14.28 9.14 3.93
N ILE A 236 -13.45 10.01 4.50
CA ILE A 236 -12.01 10.06 4.25
C ILE A 236 -11.28 9.92 5.59
N GLN A 237 -10.47 8.88 5.73
CA GLN A 237 -9.70 8.59 6.95
C GLN A 237 -8.24 8.40 6.60
N ALA A 238 -7.36 9.23 7.15
CA ALA A 238 -5.92 9.14 6.94
C ALA A 238 -5.21 8.40 8.08
N TYR A 239 -4.20 7.62 7.69
CA TYR A 239 -3.35 6.82 8.56
C TYR A 239 -1.89 7.12 8.22
N VAL A 240 -1.05 7.22 9.25
CA VAL A 240 0.41 7.19 9.10
C VAL A 240 0.90 5.92 9.77
N LEU A 241 1.40 5.00 8.95
CA LEU A 241 1.86 3.70 9.39
C LEU A 241 3.10 3.84 10.29
N PRO A 242 3.38 2.83 11.15
CA PRO A 242 4.53 2.85 12.02
C PRO A 242 5.84 2.98 11.24
N HIS A 243 6.78 3.74 11.80
CA HIS A 243 8.15 3.75 11.32
C HIS A 243 8.83 2.39 11.60
N HIS A 244 9.83 2.01 10.81
CA HIS A 244 10.52 0.71 10.96
C HIS A 244 11.15 0.49 12.36
N THR A 245 11.42 1.57 13.11
CA THR A 245 11.91 1.50 14.50
C THR A 245 10.84 1.11 15.52
N LYS A 246 9.57 1.04 15.12
CA LYS A 246 8.41 0.75 15.98
C LYS A 246 7.75 -0.60 15.69
N VAL A 247 8.27 -1.36 14.72
CA VAL A 247 7.72 -2.65 14.28
C VAL A 247 8.83 -3.64 13.94
N SER A 248 8.50 -4.95 13.97
CA SER A 248 9.43 -5.99 13.55
C SER A 248 9.79 -5.85 12.06
N PRO A 249 10.92 -6.43 11.60
CA PRO A 249 11.26 -6.47 10.19
C PRO A 249 10.14 -7.10 9.33
N ASP A 250 9.58 -8.22 9.78
CA ASP A 250 8.53 -8.94 9.05
C ASP A 250 7.23 -8.13 8.94
N GLU A 251 6.85 -7.42 10.01
CA GLU A 251 5.68 -6.54 9.97
C GLU A 251 5.92 -5.35 9.04
N TYR A 252 7.12 -4.76 9.07
CA TYR A 252 7.47 -3.65 8.18
C TYR A 252 7.42 -4.08 6.71
N GLU A 253 8.00 -5.23 6.37
CA GLU A 253 7.99 -5.78 5.02
C GLU A 253 6.57 -6.10 4.55
N LYS A 254 5.77 -6.73 5.41
CA LYS A 254 4.36 -7.04 5.14
C LYS A 254 3.55 -5.79 4.73
N TYR A 255 3.72 -4.68 5.44
CA TYR A 255 2.96 -3.44 5.17
C TYR A 255 3.58 -2.54 4.09
N ALA A 256 4.79 -2.85 3.63
CA ALA A 256 5.35 -2.26 2.41
C ALA A 256 4.47 -2.61 1.19
N GLY A 257 3.93 -3.83 1.18
CA GLY A 257 3.20 -4.41 0.05
C GLY A 257 4.12 -4.81 -1.10
N GLU A 258 3.57 -5.39 -2.15
CA GLU A 258 4.33 -5.94 -3.29
C GLU A 258 5.23 -4.89 -3.99
N ASP A 259 4.76 -3.65 -4.06
CA ASP A 259 5.48 -2.54 -4.70
C ASP A 259 6.32 -1.67 -3.73
N GLY A 260 6.36 -2.03 -2.45
CA GLY A 260 7.04 -1.28 -1.39
C GLY A 260 6.33 0.02 -0.97
N TYR A 261 6.77 0.60 0.16
CA TYR A 261 6.13 1.75 0.80
C TYR A 261 5.95 2.99 -0.11
N LEU A 262 6.93 3.26 -0.98
CA LEU A 262 6.90 4.45 -1.82
C LEU A 262 5.77 4.39 -2.85
N ARG A 263 5.42 3.21 -3.36
CA ARG A 263 4.36 3.02 -4.36
C ARG A 263 3.00 2.75 -3.75
N SER A 264 2.96 2.13 -2.58
CA SER A 264 1.72 1.87 -1.84
C SER A 264 1.18 3.11 -1.11
N GLN A 265 1.90 4.23 -1.07
CA GLN A 265 1.39 5.46 -0.45
C GLN A 265 0.21 6.09 -1.19
N GLY A 266 -0.63 6.81 -0.44
CA GLY A 266 -1.70 7.63 -0.99
C GLY A 266 -3.10 7.12 -0.70
N PHE A 267 -4.02 7.42 -1.61
CA PHE A 267 -5.44 7.17 -1.46
C PHE A 267 -5.85 5.76 -1.90
N TYR A 268 -6.72 5.16 -1.10
CA TYR A 268 -7.34 3.85 -1.24
C TYR A 268 -8.85 4.06 -1.29
N VAL A 269 -9.41 4.03 -2.50
CA VAL A 269 -10.83 4.28 -2.76
C VAL A 269 -11.59 2.96 -2.75
N TYR A 270 -12.60 2.89 -1.89
CA TYR A 270 -13.52 1.79 -1.75
C TYR A 270 -14.89 2.19 -2.28
N ARG A 271 -15.43 1.39 -3.18
CA ARG A 271 -16.86 1.42 -3.52
C ARG A 271 -17.54 0.39 -2.62
N ASN A 272 -18.35 0.85 -1.67
CA ASN A 272 -18.84 0.05 -0.55
C ASN A 272 -17.66 -0.63 0.20
N ARG A 273 -17.55 -1.96 0.09
CA ARG A 273 -16.46 -2.77 0.70
C ARG A 273 -15.38 -3.19 -0.30
N ARG A 274 -15.57 -2.92 -1.60
CA ARG A 274 -14.65 -3.30 -2.69
C ARG A 274 -13.62 -2.20 -2.91
N LEU A 275 -12.33 -2.50 -2.72
CA LEU A 275 -11.26 -1.55 -3.06
C LEU A 275 -11.18 -1.42 -4.58
N ILE A 276 -11.50 -0.25 -5.14
CA ILE A 276 -11.45 -0.03 -6.58
C ILE A 276 -10.10 0.51 -7.04
N ARG A 277 -9.45 1.35 -6.22
CA ARG A 277 -8.18 1.98 -6.58
C ARG A 277 -7.34 2.24 -5.35
N HIS A 278 -6.03 2.05 -5.43
CA HIS A 278 -5.11 2.27 -4.31
C HIS A 278 -3.77 2.87 -4.76
N GLY A 279 -2.93 3.26 -3.80
CA GLY A 279 -1.54 3.68 -4.07
C GLY A 279 -1.42 4.95 -4.93
N THR A 280 -2.43 5.82 -4.93
CA THR A 280 -2.49 6.98 -5.84
C THR A 280 -2.68 8.28 -5.07
N TRP A 281 -1.97 9.33 -5.47
CA TRP A 281 -2.23 10.69 -4.99
C TRP A 281 -3.21 11.48 -5.87
N PHE A 282 -3.76 10.87 -6.93
CA PHE A 282 -4.63 11.54 -7.92
C PHE A 282 -4.01 12.83 -8.49
N ARG A 283 -2.67 12.84 -8.64
CA ARG A 283 -1.87 14.00 -9.05
C ARG A 283 -2.03 15.23 -8.11
N LEU A 284 -2.47 15.03 -6.87
CA LEU A 284 -2.52 16.08 -5.85
C LEU A 284 -1.12 16.38 -5.28
N CYS A 285 -0.27 15.37 -5.21
CA CYS A 285 1.14 15.49 -4.87
C CYS A 285 1.97 14.39 -5.56
N ARG A 286 3.30 14.54 -5.51
CA ARG A 286 4.24 13.50 -5.95
C ARG A 286 4.40 12.45 -4.85
N GLN A 287 4.81 11.25 -5.25
CA GLN A 287 5.29 10.25 -4.29
C GLN A 287 6.61 10.74 -3.71
N GLU A 288 6.64 10.93 -2.39
CA GLU A 288 7.81 11.42 -1.66
C GLU A 288 8.19 10.41 -0.57
N GLU A 289 9.48 10.37 -0.22
CA GLU A 289 9.98 9.51 0.86
C GLU A 289 9.37 9.89 2.22
N LEU A 290 9.16 11.19 2.43
CA LEU A 290 8.53 11.71 3.64
C LEU A 290 7.08 11.22 3.83
N THR A 291 6.37 10.93 2.74
CA THR A 291 4.96 10.49 2.78
C THR A 291 4.80 8.99 2.54
N LYS A 292 5.87 8.21 2.46
CA LYS A 292 5.82 6.77 2.13
C LYS A 292 4.98 5.93 3.10
N LEU A 293 4.85 6.37 4.34
CA LEU A 293 4.04 5.71 5.39
C LEU A 293 2.56 6.15 5.37
N ALA A 294 2.18 7.11 4.52
CA ALA A 294 0.82 7.61 4.49
C ALA A 294 -0.11 6.68 3.70
N ARG A 295 -1.28 6.43 4.26
CA ARG A 295 -2.38 5.69 3.62
C ARG A 295 -3.69 6.41 3.93
N VAL A 296 -4.52 6.65 2.91
CA VAL A 296 -5.78 7.39 3.09
C VAL A 296 -6.94 6.58 2.53
N ARG A 297 -7.81 6.10 3.41
CA ARG A 297 -9.03 5.41 3.03
C ARG A 297 -10.07 6.41 2.58
N ILE A 298 -10.71 6.15 1.43
CA ILE A 298 -11.89 6.86 0.96
C ILE A 298 -12.99 5.82 0.74
N VAL A 299 -14.17 6.01 1.35
CA VAL A 299 -15.33 5.13 1.14
C VAL A 299 -16.43 5.90 0.43
N ILE A 300 -16.92 5.34 -0.67
CA ILE A 300 -18.03 5.87 -1.47
C ILE A 300 -19.13 4.84 -1.62
N SER A 301 -20.39 5.31 -1.65
CA SER A 301 -21.55 4.50 -2.03
C SER A 301 -21.59 4.26 -3.54
N ASN A 302 -22.27 3.20 -3.98
CA ASN A 302 -22.47 2.91 -5.40
C ASN A 302 -23.38 3.94 -6.10
N SER A 303 -24.18 4.70 -5.34
CA SER A 303 -25.02 5.79 -5.86
C SER A 303 -24.23 6.99 -6.36
N LEU A 304 -22.95 7.12 -5.97
CA LEU A 304 -22.06 8.22 -6.40
C LEU A 304 -21.24 7.88 -7.66
N ASP A 305 -21.46 6.71 -8.25
CA ASP A 305 -20.73 6.22 -9.41
C ASP A 305 -20.80 7.15 -10.63
N HIS A 306 -21.86 7.93 -10.83
CA HIS A 306 -21.94 8.89 -11.94
C HIS A 306 -21.02 10.10 -11.75
N LEU A 307 -20.77 10.48 -10.49
CA LEU A 307 -19.88 11.58 -10.15
C LEU A 307 -18.41 11.17 -10.21
N TRP A 308 -18.13 9.92 -9.85
CA TRP A 308 -16.80 9.34 -9.96
C TRP A 308 -16.65 8.71 -11.34
N THR A 309 -15.78 9.24 -12.22
CA THR A 309 -15.57 8.64 -13.55
C THR A 309 -14.88 7.27 -13.43
N ILE A 310 -15.64 6.24 -13.05
CA ILE A 310 -15.19 4.87 -12.85
C ILE A 310 -15.30 4.13 -14.19
N ASP A 311 -14.17 3.66 -14.71
CA ASP A 311 -14.15 2.88 -15.96
C ASP A 311 -14.65 1.43 -15.73
N VAL A 312 -14.98 0.72 -16.82
CA VAL A 312 -15.50 -0.66 -16.78
C VAL A 312 -14.57 -1.61 -16.00
N ARG A 313 -13.26 -1.37 -16.08
CA ARG A 313 -12.20 -2.13 -15.41
C ARG A 313 -12.03 -1.76 -13.93
N LYS A 314 -12.76 -0.73 -13.45
CA LYS A 314 -12.59 -0.14 -12.11
C LYS A 314 -11.15 0.32 -11.84
N SER A 315 -10.35 0.51 -12.89
CA SER A 315 -8.91 0.83 -12.86
C SER A 315 -8.66 2.34 -12.82
N ARG A 316 -9.61 3.13 -13.35
CA ARG A 316 -9.60 4.58 -13.31
C ARG A 316 -10.78 5.04 -12.49
N ALA A 317 -10.51 5.91 -11.53
CA ALA A 317 -11.51 6.69 -10.82
C ALA A 317 -11.03 8.15 -10.84
N SER A 318 -11.94 9.10 -10.97
CA SER A 318 -11.64 10.54 -10.87
C SER A 318 -12.55 11.15 -9.80
N PRO A 319 -12.01 11.72 -8.72
CA PRO A 319 -12.82 12.28 -7.65
C PRO A 319 -13.50 13.58 -8.11
N PRO A 320 -14.76 13.83 -7.72
CA PRO A 320 -15.42 15.12 -7.89
C PRO A 320 -14.66 16.25 -7.23
N GLU A 321 -14.84 17.48 -7.70
CA GLU A 321 -14.08 18.64 -7.23
C GLU A 321 -14.17 18.86 -5.70
N ALA A 322 -15.37 18.74 -5.12
CA ALA A 322 -15.57 18.88 -3.69
C ALA A 322 -14.75 17.88 -2.87
N VAL A 323 -14.74 16.60 -3.29
CA VAL A 323 -13.92 15.56 -2.64
C VAL A 323 -12.45 15.83 -2.88
N ARG A 324 -12.06 16.20 -4.10
CA ARG A 324 -10.68 16.54 -4.46
C ARG A 324 -10.12 17.68 -3.62
N ASN A 325 -10.94 18.68 -3.29
CA ASN A 325 -10.57 19.78 -2.42
C ASN A 325 -10.31 19.32 -0.97
N ARG A 326 -11.17 18.44 -0.44
CA ARG A 326 -10.94 17.83 0.89
C ARG A 326 -9.71 16.93 0.90
N MET A 327 -9.53 16.10 -0.14
CA MET A 327 -8.33 15.28 -0.32
C MET A 327 -7.04 16.12 -0.29
N ARG A 328 -7.04 17.31 -0.92
CA ARG A 328 -5.89 18.22 -0.88
C ARG A 328 -5.58 18.69 0.54
N GLN A 329 -6.60 19.04 1.33
CA GLN A 329 -6.41 19.43 2.73
C GLN A 329 -5.83 18.29 3.57
N VAL A 330 -6.31 17.06 3.36
CA VAL A 330 -5.78 15.86 4.03
C VAL A 330 -4.32 15.61 3.65
N VAL A 331 -3.95 15.79 2.37
CA VAL A 331 -2.54 15.70 1.93
C VAL A 331 -1.66 16.71 2.66
N GLU A 332 -2.10 17.96 2.79
CA GLU A 332 -1.34 18.99 3.51
C GLU A 332 -1.19 18.66 5.00
N GLN A 333 -2.23 18.11 5.64
CA GLN A 333 -2.15 17.62 7.02
C GLN A 333 -1.15 16.47 7.17
N ILE A 334 -1.14 15.53 6.23
CA ILE A 334 -0.19 14.41 6.18
C ILE A 334 1.23 14.93 6.01
N ARG A 335 1.49 15.83 5.05
CA ARG A 335 2.83 16.40 4.82
C ARG A 335 3.30 17.22 6.00
N GLY A 336 2.41 18.01 6.61
CA GLY A 336 2.69 18.73 7.85
C GLY A 336 3.05 17.78 8.99
N SER A 337 2.34 16.67 9.14
CA SER A 337 2.60 15.65 10.17
C SER A 337 3.84 14.81 9.89
N ALA A 338 4.14 14.49 8.63
CA ALA A 338 5.34 13.76 8.23
C ALA A 338 6.62 14.59 8.38
N LYS A 339 6.53 15.90 8.16
CA LYS A 339 7.63 16.83 8.47
C LYS A 339 7.85 16.95 9.97
N ARG A 340 6.83 16.77 10.81
CA ARG A 340 6.96 16.95 12.28
C ARG A 340 8.04 16.06 12.88
N PRO A 341 8.14 14.72 12.70
CA PRO A 341 9.22 13.92 13.29
C PRO A 341 10.64 14.34 12.87
N TYR A 342 10.86 14.62 11.57
CA TYR A 342 12.16 15.07 11.05
C TYR A 342 12.51 16.48 11.54
N THR A 343 11.51 17.36 11.56
CA THR A 343 11.66 18.69 12.16
C THR A 343 11.61 18.65 13.68
N HIS A 344 11.17 17.61 14.38
CA HIS A 344 11.15 17.57 15.85
C HIS A 344 12.49 17.07 16.38
N ARG A 345 13.23 16.23 15.64
CA ARG A 345 14.64 15.97 15.94
C ARG A 345 15.50 17.18 15.57
N GLY A 346 15.34 17.74 14.37
CA GLY A 346 16.04 18.97 13.96
C GLY A 346 15.67 20.21 14.78
N LYS A 347 14.39 20.36 15.18
CA LYS A 347 13.91 21.41 16.08
C LYS A 347 14.06 21.08 17.54
N ALA A 348 14.13 19.83 18.01
CA ALA A 348 14.56 19.62 19.41
C ALA A 348 15.99 20.11 19.59
N ILE A 349 16.83 19.99 18.55
CA ILE A 349 18.18 20.57 18.49
C ILE A 349 18.14 22.11 18.34
N GLN A 350 17.12 22.70 17.69
CA GLN A 350 16.95 24.18 17.57
C GLN A 350 16.06 24.86 18.65
N MET A 351 15.19 24.13 19.35
CA MET A 351 14.17 24.63 20.32
C MET A 351 14.56 24.33 21.76
N ARG A 352 15.33 23.26 22.01
CA ARG A 352 16.22 23.35 23.16
C ARG A 352 17.17 24.47 22.78
N ASN A 353 17.33 25.48 23.63
CA ASN A 353 18.33 26.54 23.47
C ASN A 353 19.73 25.92 23.60
N THR A 354 20.02 24.95 22.73
CA THR A 354 21.21 24.13 22.74
C THR A 354 22.11 24.63 21.66
N ASN A 355 23.39 24.76 21.95
CA ASN A 355 24.39 25.02 20.94
C ASN A 355 24.69 23.69 20.21
N PRO A 356 24.21 23.48 18.97
CA PRO A 356 24.49 22.25 18.25
C PRO A 356 25.93 22.26 17.72
N VAL A 357 26.50 21.09 17.45
CA VAL A 357 27.80 20.99 16.77
C VAL A 357 27.64 21.34 15.28
N TRP A 358 26.53 20.96 14.66
CA TRP A 358 26.26 21.19 13.25
C TRP A 358 25.13 22.21 13.03
N LEU A 359 25.38 23.22 12.21
CA LEU A 359 24.40 24.19 11.72
C LEU A 359 23.92 23.80 10.33
N ARG A 360 22.61 23.80 10.14
CA ARG A 360 21.99 23.66 8.81
C ARG A 360 21.85 25.05 8.17
N GLN A 361 22.64 25.31 7.14
CA GLN A 361 22.52 26.51 6.30
C GLN A 361 21.60 26.26 5.11
N SER A 362 20.81 27.26 4.73
CA SER A 362 19.89 27.19 3.60
C SER A 362 20.02 28.48 2.78
N PHE A 363 20.63 28.40 1.60
CA PHE A 363 20.87 29.54 0.72
C PHE A 363 20.64 29.15 -0.74
N ASN A 364 19.90 29.97 -1.51
CA ASN A 364 19.57 29.71 -2.92
C ASN A 364 19.04 28.28 -3.19
N ASP A 365 18.07 27.83 -2.40
CA ASP A 365 17.49 26.47 -2.47
C ASP A 365 18.48 25.31 -2.27
N ARG A 366 19.71 25.59 -1.83
CA ARG A 366 20.70 24.59 -1.44
C ARG A 366 20.78 24.50 0.08
N ILE A 367 20.91 23.28 0.57
CA ILE A 367 21.13 22.97 1.98
C ILE A 367 22.59 22.57 2.13
N SER A 368 23.27 23.17 3.10
CA SER A 368 24.62 22.78 3.52
C SER A 368 24.66 22.64 5.04
N TYR A 369 25.65 21.91 5.52
CA TYR A 369 25.88 21.68 6.95
C TYR A 369 27.28 22.19 7.28
N GLU A 370 27.38 23.02 8.32
CA GLU A 370 28.64 23.62 8.75
C GLU A 370 28.83 23.40 10.25
N ILE A 371 30.07 23.36 10.72
CA ILE A 371 30.36 23.28 12.15
C ILE A 371 30.03 24.63 12.80
N ASN A 372 29.32 24.59 13.93
CA ASN A 372 28.99 25.76 14.72
C ASN A 372 30.23 26.32 15.43
N LYS A 373 30.75 27.47 14.95
CA LYS A 373 31.93 28.11 15.56
C LYS A 373 31.63 28.84 16.87
N GLU A 374 30.35 29.09 17.14
CA GLU A 374 29.83 29.71 18.37
C GLU A 374 29.45 28.63 19.39
N HIS A 375 29.75 27.36 19.11
CA HIS A 375 29.59 26.32 20.11
C HIS A 375 30.54 26.59 21.28
N PRO A 376 30.10 26.60 22.56
CA PRO A 376 30.93 27.05 23.69
C PRO A 376 32.31 26.39 23.80
N LEU A 377 32.39 25.07 23.60
CA LEU A 377 33.67 24.35 23.60
C LEU A 377 34.60 24.72 22.42
N ILE A 378 34.03 25.08 21.28
CA ILE A 378 34.80 25.49 20.10
C ILE A 378 35.22 26.95 20.25
N GLU A 379 34.34 27.80 20.78
CA GLU A 379 34.62 29.21 21.04
C GLU A 379 35.70 29.38 22.10
N ASP A 380 35.62 28.65 23.21
CA ASP A 380 36.62 28.60 24.27
C ASP A 380 38.00 28.24 23.72
N LEU A 381 38.09 27.12 23.00
CA LEU A 381 39.35 26.71 22.37
C LEU A 381 39.85 27.76 21.35
N ARG A 382 38.96 28.42 20.60
CA ARG A 382 39.35 29.48 19.64
C ARG A 382 39.88 30.72 20.34
N ALA A 383 39.41 31.04 21.54
CA ALA A 383 39.85 32.21 22.29
C ALA A 383 41.34 32.10 22.67
N ASP A 384 41.79 30.89 23.01
CA ASP A 384 43.18 30.61 23.43
C ASP A 384 44.21 30.62 22.29
N LEU A 385 43.77 30.58 21.03
CA LEU A 385 44.67 30.51 19.87
C LEU A 385 45.14 31.89 19.39
N ASP A 386 46.39 31.97 18.94
CA ASP A 386 46.89 33.11 18.17
C ASP A 386 46.17 33.25 16.80
N GLU A 387 46.30 34.39 16.13
CA GLU A 387 45.55 34.69 14.92
C GLU A 387 45.82 33.70 13.77
N ASP A 388 47.08 33.30 13.56
CA ASP A 388 47.45 32.40 12.47
C ASP A 388 47.00 30.96 12.76
N THR A 389 47.10 30.52 14.01
CA THR A 389 46.62 29.20 14.42
C THR A 389 45.09 29.14 14.41
N ARG A 390 44.40 30.19 14.87
CA ARG A 390 42.93 30.30 14.79
C ARG A 390 42.43 30.24 13.35
N ARG A 391 43.09 30.92 12.41
CA ARG A 391 42.75 30.84 10.97
C ARG A 391 42.89 29.42 10.42
N ARG A 392 43.97 28.71 10.79
CA ARG A 392 44.20 27.30 10.40
C ARG A 392 43.13 26.38 10.99
N PHE A 393 42.81 26.54 12.27
CA PHE A 393 41.74 25.79 12.93
C PHE A 393 40.37 26.02 12.27
N ASP A 394 40.01 27.28 12.01
CA ASP A 394 38.79 27.64 11.30
C ASP A 394 38.72 27.02 9.89
N ALA A 395 39.86 26.87 9.20
CA ALA A 395 39.93 26.23 7.90
C ALA A 395 39.63 24.72 8.00
N VAL A 396 40.15 24.05 9.02
CA VAL A 396 39.89 22.62 9.29
C VAL A 396 38.40 22.41 9.60
N LEU A 397 37.79 23.24 10.44
CA LEU A 397 36.35 23.12 10.75
C LEU A 397 35.49 23.28 9.49
N ARG A 398 35.84 24.23 8.60
CA ARG A 398 35.15 24.39 7.30
C ARG A 398 35.35 23.18 6.40
N MET A 399 36.57 22.63 6.34
CA MET A 399 36.86 21.42 5.57
C MET A 399 35.97 20.25 6.04
N ILE A 400 35.92 19.99 7.35
CA ILE A 400 35.06 18.95 7.95
C ILE A 400 33.59 19.17 7.54
N GLY A 401 33.10 20.40 7.65
CA GLY A 401 31.75 20.76 7.23
C GLY A 401 31.48 20.45 5.75
N SER A 402 32.37 20.92 4.88
CA SER A 402 32.26 20.76 3.43
C SER A 402 32.44 19.32 2.94
N ALA A 403 33.12 18.48 3.72
CA ALA A 403 33.38 17.08 3.40
C ALA A 403 32.29 16.12 3.95
N PHE A 404 31.20 16.64 4.52
CA PHE A 404 30.11 15.80 5.01
C PHE A 404 29.53 14.93 3.89
N PRO A 405 29.54 13.58 4.02
CA PRO A 405 29.30 12.67 2.90
C PRO A 405 27.79 12.46 2.62
N VAL A 406 27.10 13.52 2.21
CA VAL A 406 25.64 13.52 1.94
C VAL A 406 25.21 12.37 1.01
N PRO A 407 25.88 12.10 -0.14
CA PRO A 407 25.44 11.03 -1.03
C PRO A 407 25.54 9.65 -0.41
N LEU A 408 26.63 9.36 0.30
CA LEU A 408 26.85 8.06 0.96
C LEU A 408 25.83 7.86 2.09
N MET A 409 25.64 8.88 2.94
CA MET A 409 24.64 8.86 4.01
C MET A 409 23.23 8.60 3.45
N PHE A 410 22.87 9.24 2.34
CA PHE A 410 21.58 9.00 1.68
C PHE A 410 21.45 7.57 1.16
N THR A 411 22.49 7.04 0.51
CA THR A 411 22.52 5.66 0.00
C THR A 411 22.35 4.64 1.12
N ASP A 412 23.09 4.79 2.22
CA ASP A 412 23.00 3.87 3.35
C ASP A 412 21.65 3.95 4.06
N MET A 413 21.10 5.15 4.22
CA MET A 413 19.75 5.34 4.78
C MET A 413 18.65 4.75 3.88
N ALA A 414 18.83 4.80 2.56
CA ALA A 414 17.88 4.24 1.61
C ALA A 414 17.96 2.71 1.55
N ALA A 415 19.16 2.14 1.56
CA ALA A 415 19.39 0.70 1.44
C ALA A 415 19.23 -0.04 2.79
N TYR A 416 19.74 0.54 3.88
CA TYR A 416 19.85 -0.09 5.18
C TYR A 416 19.46 0.85 6.33
N PRO A 417 18.22 1.39 6.37
CA PRO A 417 17.80 2.41 7.34
C PRO A 417 17.93 1.98 8.81
N ARG A 418 18.00 0.68 9.10
CA ARG A 418 18.22 0.13 10.46
C ARG A 418 19.69 -0.04 10.84
N LYS A 419 20.62 -0.02 9.89
CA LYS A 419 22.06 -0.20 10.13
C LYS A 419 22.81 1.14 10.25
N VAL A 420 22.16 2.23 9.89
CA VAL A 420 22.71 3.58 10.02
C VAL A 420 22.32 4.14 11.38
N GLU A 421 23.30 4.25 12.26
CA GLU A 421 23.14 4.80 13.60
C GLU A 421 24.15 5.93 13.83
N GLN A 422 23.77 6.91 14.65
CA GLN A 422 24.69 7.94 15.08
C GLN A 422 25.61 7.33 16.15
N ALA A 423 26.92 7.44 15.97
CA ALA A 423 27.89 6.95 16.94
C ALA A 423 27.67 7.63 18.30
N LEU A 424 27.68 6.83 19.36
CA LEU A 424 27.65 7.32 20.73
C LEU A 424 29.04 7.84 21.09
N PRO A 425 29.19 9.07 21.60
CA PRO A 425 30.45 9.48 22.20
C PRO A 425 30.72 8.58 23.41
N ASP A 426 31.97 8.14 23.57
CA ASP A 426 32.37 7.39 24.74
C ASP A 426 32.42 8.28 26.00
N VAL A 427 32.45 7.65 27.16
CA VAL A 427 32.40 8.35 28.46
C VAL A 427 33.64 9.21 28.66
N GLU A 428 34.80 8.76 28.16
CA GLU A 428 36.09 9.45 28.27
C GLU A 428 36.06 10.79 27.52
N LEU A 429 35.63 10.79 26.25
CA LEU A 429 35.43 12.01 25.48
C LEU A 429 34.45 12.95 26.18
N LEU A 430 33.33 12.44 26.70
CA LEU A 430 32.37 13.28 27.42
C LEU A 430 32.95 13.87 28.71
N ALA A 431 33.78 13.14 29.44
CA ALA A 431 34.46 13.63 30.62
C ALA A 431 35.48 14.73 30.27
N ASP A 432 36.27 14.55 29.21
CA ASP A 432 37.22 15.56 28.74
C ASP A 432 36.53 16.85 28.29
N LEU A 433 35.46 16.74 27.50
CA LEU A 433 34.66 17.89 27.09
C LEU A 433 34.01 18.59 28.30
N ALA A 434 33.61 17.85 29.33
CA ALA A 434 33.07 18.44 30.56
C ALA A 434 34.16 19.14 31.40
N ARG A 435 35.39 18.59 31.45
CA ARG A 435 36.56 19.25 32.06
C ARG A 435 36.88 20.56 31.36
N MET A 436 36.86 20.58 30.02
CA MET A 436 37.03 21.82 29.24
C MET A 436 35.99 22.88 29.64
N MET A 437 34.70 22.51 29.68
CA MET A 437 33.64 23.43 30.11
C MET A 437 33.84 23.95 31.54
N LEU A 438 34.31 23.10 32.45
CA LEU A 438 34.58 23.49 33.83
C LEU A 438 35.77 24.46 33.93
N ASN A 439 36.83 24.24 33.15
CA ASN A 439 37.99 25.12 33.09
C ASN A 439 37.65 26.50 32.50
N ALA A 440 36.80 26.53 31.46
CA ALA A 440 36.29 27.75 30.85
C ALA A 440 35.39 28.58 31.81
N ASN A 441 34.84 27.95 32.86
CA ASN A 441 33.93 28.58 33.81
C ASN A 441 34.45 28.41 35.26
N PRO A 442 35.58 29.06 35.61
CA PRO A 442 36.17 28.94 36.92
C PRO A 442 35.21 29.47 37.99
N GLY A 443 34.87 28.61 38.95
CA GLY A 443 33.90 28.93 40.01
C GLY A 443 32.53 28.25 39.84
N ALA A 444 32.26 27.64 38.68
CA ALA A 444 31.03 26.89 38.48
C ALA A 444 30.91 25.72 39.48
N ASP A 445 29.77 25.65 40.17
CA ASP A 445 29.42 24.52 41.01
C ASP A 445 28.86 23.33 40.20
N LYS A 446 28.57 22.22 40.85
CA LYS A 446 28.04 21.02 40.17
C LYS A 446 26.70 21.27 39.46
N ALA A 447 25.83 22.11 40.05
CA ALA A 447 24.52 22.39 39.50
C ALA A 447 24.62 23.33 38.29
N GLU A 448 25.50 24.32 38.37
CA GLU A 448 25.82 25.25 37.28
C GLU A 448 26.46 24.53 36.09
N LEU A 449 27.47 23.67 36.34
CA LEU A 449 28.10 22.87 35.29
C LEU A 449 27.08 21.96 34.60
N LYS A 450 26.21 21.29 35.38
CA LYS A 450 25.14 20.45 34.83
C LYS A 450 24.19 21.26 33.94
N SER A 451 23.83 22.48 34.36
CA SER A 451 22.98 23.38 33.58
C SER A 451 23.63 23.78 32.25
N LEU A 452 24.91 24.17 32.28
CA LEU A 452 25.68 24.53 31.08
C LEU A 452 25.77 23.36 30.08
N LEU A 453 26.08 22.16 30.57
CA LEU A 453 26.20 20.97 29.74
C LEU A 453 24.85 20.56 29.11
N LEU A 454 23.73 20.69 29.82
CA LEU A 454 22.40 20.45 29.23
C LEU A 454 22.06 21.40 28.07
N GLY A 455 22.77 22.53 27.98
CA GLY A 455 22.61 23.54 26.93
C GLY A 455 23.55 23.38 25.72
N ILE A 456 24.34 22.31 25.62
CA ILE A 456 25.25 22.11 24.48
C ILE A 456 25.26 20.65 24.00
N GLU A 457 25.55 20.41 22.73
CA GLU A 457 25.85 19.06 22.24
C GLU A 457 27.29 18.65 22.62
N PRO A 458 27.58 17.34 22.80
CA PRO A 458 26.67 16.20 22.70
C PRO A 458 25.80 15.97 23.96
N PHE A 459 26.10 16.61 25.09
CA PHE A 459 25.46 16.36 26.39
C PHE A 459 23.93 16.53 26.39
N ALA A 460 23.41 17.52 25.67
CA ALA A 460 21.97 17.73 25.50
C ALA A 460 21.26 16.53 24.84
N SER A 461 21.96 15.79 23.97
CA SER A 461 21.45 14.58 23.32
C SER A 461 21.51 13.34 24.23
N TRP A 462 22.30 13.40 25.31
CA TRP A 462 22.56 12.29 26.24
C TRP A 462 22.37 12.71 27.71
N PRO A 463 21.19 13.21 28.13
CA PRO A 463 21.01 13.73 29.49
C PRO A 463 21.15 12.67 30.59
N HIS A 464 21.01 11.38 30.26
CA HIS A 464 21.08 10.29 31.23
C HIS A 464 22.51 9.95 31.69
N VAL A 465 23.55 10.27 30.90
CA VAL A 465 24.96 10.05 31.31
C VAL A 465 25.53 11.24 32.08
N LEU A 466 24.85 12.38 32.05
CA LEU A 466 25.37 13.65 32.55
C LEU A 466 25.68 13.64 34.05
N GLU A 467 24.85 12.96 34.85
CA GLU A 467 25.05 12.89 36.30
C GLU A 467 26.32 12.12 36.68
N SER A 468 26.66 11.07 35.93
CA SER A 468 27.92 10.33 36.12
C SER A 468 29.11 11.23 35.78
N ILE A 469 29.06 11.89 34.63
CA ILE A 469 30.16 12.73 34.12
C ILE A 469 30.42 13.92 35.04
N VAL A 470 29.37 14.63 35.47
CA VAL A 470 29.52 15.78 36.38
C VAL A 470 30.13 15.34 37.72
N ASN A 471 29.74 14.17 38.24
CA ASN A 471 30.29 13.65 39.48
C ASN A 471 31.75 13.20 39.35
N GLU A 472 32.13 12.62 38.21
CA GLU A 472 33.50 12.22 37.91
C GLU A 472 34.42 13.44 37.81
N VAL A 473 34.08 14.41 36.97
CA VAL A 473 34.91 15.60 36.73
C VAL A 473 35.01 16.50 37.96
N SER A 474 34.00 16.50 38.82
CA SER A 474 34.01 17.30 40.06
C SER A 474 34.71 16.60 41.24
N ARG A 475 35.19 15.36 41.10
CA ARG A 475 36.04 14.68 42.11
C ARG A 475 37.52 15.07 41.99
N ASP A 476 37.92 15.60 40.83
CA ASP A 476 39.29 16.04 40.52
C ASP A 476 39.56 17.53 40.87
N LYS A 477 38.57 18.22 41.46
CA LYS A 477 38.72 19.53 42.14
C LYS A 477 39.06 19.31 43.61
#